data_AF-A0A4R7VE48-F1
#
_entry.id   AF-A0A4R7VE48-F1
#
_cell.length_a   1.000
_cell.length_b   1.000
_cell.length_c   1.000
_cell.angle_alpha   90.00
_cell.angle_beta   90.00
_cell.angle_gamma   90.00
#
_symmetry.space_group_name_H-M   'P 1'
#
loop_
_entity.id
_entity.type
_entity.pdbx_description
1 polymer ?
#
loop_
_entity_poly.entity_id
_entity_poly.type
_entity_poly.pdbx_seq_one_letter_code
_entity_poly.pdbx_strand_id
1 'polypeptide(L)'
;MTPPELPLKCDECQCIASKIHRIHKGRRFCNTCYARLFKRRLCSGCGNFGRLPVFEKDAKCIRCESKAPCVRCKKTGKPVGLMTVYGPACASCAHHFSEPEPCQRCGKLSTKLTRVLAINPDVRCCAQCARAGAATCPDCRHHRFLIQCDDGLMRCKLCAEKGEVQCASCTRLMPAGRKNECETCAWEKSLDRRAHIHAELFAHASTRQRFNEFCLWLKNQMGAQKAALKLKHYVPFFSFLDAHPVGLPSYVFLLEHFSAEGLRRMQTPMLWLNARYGVAADEQLRNEHSEKRRIQELIESTPAGVGLEALLGYREYLRTKQGDGSTSISSVRLSLRAAKNVLASASQQFDTLPTQKTVTAYLTQSPGQRATAQGFIGYLNRTNGLSLTTELSERAVARAKNRKLEATLYNLYYTGGEGEAYERAWIKAALMLLHGLRSVNKKTFSYSALVVQGVAGFNVVINAQTYWIPSSISGTSLLSDPMI
;
A
#
# COMPACT_ATOMS: atom_id res chain seq x y z
N MET A 1 39.87 9.53 -17.70
CA MET A 1 41.00 9.11 -16.85
C MET A 1 40.64 7.76 -16.24
N THR A 2 41.21 6.68 -16.77
CA THR A 2 41.12 5.33 -16.19
C THR A 2 41.69 5.39 -14.77
N PRO A 3 41.06 4.77 -13.76
CA PRO A 3 41.70 4.65 -12.45
C PRO A 3 43.04 3.94 -12.63
N PRO A 4 44.12 4.37 -11.95
CA PRO A 4 45.38 3.64 -12.01
C PRO A 4 45.12 2.20 -11.58
N GLU A 5 45.49 1.24 -12.43
CA GLU A 5 45.45 -0.18 -12.06
C GLU A 5 46.27 -0.34 -10.78
N LEU A 6 45.59 -0.67 -9.68
CA LEU A 6 46.24 -0.97 -8.41
C LEU A 6 47.31 -2.06 -8.67
N PRO A 7 48.56 -1.87 -8.18
CA PRO A 7 49.62 -2.84 -8.42
C PRO A 7 49.20 -4.22 -7.91
N LEU A 8 49.39 -5.25 -8.73
CA LEU A 8 49.04 -6.65 -8.42
C LEU A 8 49.91 -7.18 -7.28
N LYS A 9 49.48 -6.92 -6.04
CA LYS A 9 50.17 -7.33 -4.82
C LYS A 9 49.90 -8.81 -4.50
N CYS A 10 50.92 -9.53 -4.08
CA CYS A 10 50.78 -10.89 -3.53
C CYS A 10 50.35 -10.82 -2.07
N ASP A 11 49.29 -11.54 -1.67
CA ASP A 11 48.78 -11.49 -0.30
C ASP A 11 49.69 -12.23 0.70
N GLU A 12 50.52 -13.14 0.21
CA GLU A 12 51.49 -13.86 1.03
C GLU A 12 52.76 -13.04 1.31
N CYS A 13 53.51 -12.65 0.27
CA CYS A 13 54.81 -11.96 0.45
C CYS A 13 54.69 -10.43 0.41
N GLN A 14 53.49 -9.88 0.17
CA GLN A 14 53.22 -8.45 0.07
C GLN A 14 54.04 -7.70 -1.01
N CYS A 15 54.79 -8.42 -1.84
CA CYS A 15 55.53 -7.84 -2.96
C CYS A 15 54.59 -7.53 -4.13
N ILE A 16 54.91 -6.46 -4.87
CA ILE A 16 54.27 -6.14 -6.14
C ILE A 16 54.73 -7.19 -7.16
N ALA A 17 53.79 -7.89 -7.78
CA ALA A 17 54.06 -8.90 -8.78
C ALA A 17 53.64 -8.39 -10.17
N SER A 18 54.41 -8.72 -11.20
CA SER A 18 54.02 -8.47 -12.59
C SER A 18 52.78 -9.28 -13.02
N LYS A 19 52.55 -10.43 -12.37
CA LYS A 19 51.38 -11.29 -12.61
C LYS A 19 51.05 -12.12 -11.36
N ILE A 20 49.75 -12.23 -11.06
CA ILE A 20 49.24 -13.21 -10.08
C ILE A 20 49.10 -14.56 -10.77
N HIS A 21 49.83 -15.56 -10.27
CA HIS A 21 49.82 -16.90 -10.85
C HIS A 21 48.63 -17.74 -10.35
N ARG A 22 48.19 -17.51 -9.10
CA ARG A 22 47.07 -18.26 -8.52
C ARG A 22 46.23 -17.38 -7.61
N ILE A 23 44.91 -17.53 -7.71
CA ILE A 23 43.96 -17.05 -6.71
C ILE A 23 43.39 -18.28 -6.00
N HIS A 24 43.52 -18.35 -4.68
CA HIS A 24 42.99 -19.44 -3.85
C HIS A 24 42.17 -18.85 -2.71
N LYS A 25 40.87 -19.17 -2.65
CA LYS A 25 39.92 -18.62 -1.67
C LYS A 25 40.04 -17.10 -1.48
N GLY A 26 40.07 -16.36 -2.58
CA GLY A 26 40.17 -14.90 -2.59
C GLY A 26 41.59 -14.33 -2.39
N ARG A 27 42.58 -15.14 -1.99
CA ARG A 27 43.97 -14.70 -1.81
C ARG A 27 44.80 -14.86 -3.09
N ARG A 28 45.59 -13.86 -3.43
CA ARG A 28 46.46 -13.74 -4.62
C ARG A 28 47.87 -14.20 -4.30
N PHE A 29 48.41 -15.10 -5.11
CA PHE A 29 49.77 -15.61 -4.97
C PHE A 29 50.59 -15.31 -6.23
N CYS A 30 51.75 -14.66 -6.05
CA CYS A 30 52.76 -14.52 -7.10
C CYS A 30 53.34 -15.89 -7.49
N ASN A 31 54.09 -15.95 -8.59
CA ASN A 31 54.70 -17.20 -9.07
C ASN A 31 55.58 -17.88 -8.00
N THR A 32 56.41 -17.11 -7.29
CA THR A 32 57.32 -17.63 -6.25
C THR A 32 56.53 -18.22 -5.07
N CYS A 33 55.55 -17.49 -4.53
CA CYS A 33 54.71 -18.02 -3.45
C CYS A 33 53.84 -19.20 -3.90
N TYR A 34 53.37 -19.20 -5.16
CA TYR A 34 52.65 -20.34 -5.72
C TYR A 34 53.54 -21.59 -5.77
N ALA A 35 54.78 -21.48 -6.25
CA ALA A 35 55.71 -22.61 -6.32
C ALA A 35 56.15 -23.11 -4.93
N ARG A 36 56.28 -22.21 -3.96
CA ARG A 36 56.64 -22.52 -2.57
C ARG A 36 55.49 -23.20 -1.83
N LEU A 37 54.30 -22.61 -1.86
CA LEU A 37 53.18 -23.00 -1.01
C LEU A 37 52.21 -24.00 -1.66
N PHE A 38 52.28 -24.22 -2.98
CA PHE A 38 51.44 -25.19 -3.67
C PHE A 38 52.31 -26.33 -4.20
N LYS A 39 52.13 -27.53 -3.64
CA LYS A 39 52.90 -28.73 -4.01
C LYS A 39 52.00 -29.79 -4.62
N ARG A 40 52.59 -30.68 -5.43
CA ARG A 40 51.86 -31.81 -6.02
C ARG A 40 51.44 -32.77 -4.90
N ARG A 41 50.14 -32.91 -4.67
CA ARG A 41 49.54 -33.74 -3.61
C ARG A 41 48.26 -34.40 -4.13
N LEU A 42 47.82 -35.47 -3.47
CA LEU A 42 46.53 -36.11 -3.75
C LEU A 42 45.40 -35.20 -3.27
N CYS A 43 44.36 -35.02 -4.10
CA CYS A 43 43.18 -34.25 -3.73
C CYS A 43 42.26 -35.07 -2.82
N SER A 44 41.92 -34.51 -1.65
CA SER A 44 40.98 -35.09 -0.68
C SER A 44 39.57 -35.36 -1.23
N GLY A 45 39.18 -34.72 -2.34
CA GLY A 45 37.85 -34.86 -2.92
C GLY A 45 37.74 -35.84 -4.09
N CYS A 46 38.79 -36.03 -4.90
CA CYS A 46 38.72 -36.88 -6.09
C CYS A 46 39.87 -37.88 -6.23
N GLY A 47 40.80 -37.94 -5.27
CA GLY A 47 41.96 -38.84 -5.33
C GLY A 47 43.03 -38.48 -6.37
N ASN A 48 42.73 -37.66 -7.38
CA ASN A 48 43.70 -37.26 -8.40
C ASN A 48 44.80 -36.32 -7.85
N PHE A 49 45.99 -36.37 -8.47
CA PHE A 49 47.07 -35.44 -8.21
C PHE A 49 46.74 -34.02 -8.69
N GLY A 50 47.01 -33.03 -7.84
CA GLY A 50 46.94 -31.61 -8.19
C GLY A 50 47.99 -30.79 -7.45
N ARG A 51 48.25 -29.57 -7.91
CA ARG A 51 49.10 -28.62 -7.17
C ARG A 51 48.24 -27.93 -6.11
N LEU A 52 48.36 -28.37 -4.86
CA LEU A 52 47.49 -28.02 -3.74
C LEU A 52 48.28 -27.27 -2.65
N PRO A 53 47.63 -26.34 -1.92
CA PRO A 53 48.27 -25.64 -0.82
C PRO A 53 48.77 -26.60 0.26
N VAL A 54 49.98 -26.39 0.76
CA VAL A 54 50.58 -27.23 1.83
C VAL A 54 50.05 -26.85 3.22
N PHE A 55 49.57 -25.63 3.37
CA PHE A 55 49.03 -25.09 4.62
C PHE A 55 47.58 -25.54 4.91
N GLU A 56 46.94 -26.25 3.97
CA GLU A 56 45.62 -26.87 4.18
C GLU A 56 45.76 -28.40 4.08
N LYS A 57 45.42 -29.12 5.16
CA LYS A 57 45.50 -30.58 5.19
C LYS A 57 44.53 -31.22 4.20
N ASP A 58 43.29 -30.72 4.15
CA ASP A 58 42.19 -31.28 3.33
C ASP A 58 41.96 -30.53 2.01
N ALA A 59 43.01 -29.91 1.46
CA ALA A 59 42.92 -29.12 0.24
C ALA A 59 42.28 -29.89 -0.93
N LYS A 60 41.28 -29.27 -1.58
CA LYS A 60 40.62 -29.81 -2.76
C LYS A 60 41.17 -29.17 -4.03
N CYS A 61 41.20 -29.92 -5.13
CA CYS A 61 41.57 -29.35 -6.42
C CYS A 61 40.47 -28.41 -6.94
N ILE A 62 40.83 -27.50 -7.84
CA ILE A 62 39.90 -26.49 -8.39
C ILE A 62 38.66 -27.12 -9.04
N ARG A 63 38.80 -28.31 -9.64
CA ARG A 63 37.67 -29.06 -10.23
C ARG A 63 36.68 -29.52 -9.15
N CYS A 64 37.18 -30.03 -8.02
CA CYS A 64 36.34 -30.43 -6.88
C CYS A 64 35.71 -29.23 -6.20
N GLU A 65 36.46 -28.14 -6.01
CA GLU A 65 35.92 -26.89 -5.45
C GLU A 65 34.82 -26.32 -6.34
N SER A 66 34.97 -26.38 -7.66
CA SER A 66 33.96 -25.88 -8.62
C SER A 66 32.70 -26.72 -8.68
N LYS A 67 32.77 -28.01 -8.30
CA LYS A 67 31.61 -28.91 -8.23
C LYS A 67 30.81 -28.79 -6.93
N ALA A 68 31.35 -28.09 -5.93
CA ALA A 68 30.66 -27.88 -4.67
C ALA A 68 29.36 -27.07 -4.88
N PRO A 69 28.34 -27.24 -4.00
CA PRO A 69 27.11 -26.47 -4.07
C PRO A 69 27.38 -24.96 -4.02
N CYS A 70 26.59 -24.19 -4.76
CA CYS A 70 26.71 -22.73 -4.74
C CYS A 70 26.54 -22.19 -3.30
N VAL A 71 27.49 -21.39 -2.83
CA VAL A 71 27.50 -20.87 -1.44
C VAL A 71 26.20 -20.19 -1.02
N ARG A 72 25.54 -19.49 -1.96
CA ARG A 72 24.28 -18.76 -1.74
C ARG A 72 23.04 -19.61 -1.97
N CYS A 73 22.88 -20.14 -3.19
CA CYS A 73 21.62 -20.81 -3.58
C CYS A 73 21.62 -22.33 -3.33
N LYS A 74 22.75 -22.89 -2.86
CA LYS A 74 22.97 -24.31 -2.54
C LYS A 74 22.74 -25.30 -3.70
N LYS A 75 22.52 -24.81 -4.93
CA LYS A 75 22.37 -25.66 -6.13
C LYS A 75 23.72 -26.17 -6.64
N THR A 76 23.75 -27.41 -7.11
CA THR A 76 24.88 -28.07 -7.78
C THR A 76 24.74 -28.02 -9.30
N GLY A 77 25.83 -28.30 -10.04
CA GLY A 77 25.82 -28.41 -11.52
C GLY A 77 25.63 -27.10 -12.29
N LYS A 78 25.65 -25.94 -11.62
CA LYS A 78 25.61 -24.63 -12.29
C LYS A 78 27.02 -24.15 -12.63
N PRO A 79 27.21 -23.44 -13.76
CA PRO A 79 28.50 -22.85 -14.09
C PRO A 79 28.94 -21.89 -12.97
N VAL A 80 30.19 -22.04 -12.53
CA VAL A 80 30.78 -21.19 -11.49
C VAL A 80 31.07 -19.82 -12.10
N GLY A 81 30.55 -18.76 -11.48
CA GLY A 81 30.82 -17.38 -11.88
C GLY A 81 31.92 -16.71 -11.07
N LEU A 82 32.08 -17.08 -9.80
CA LEU A 82 33.10 -16.55 -8.90
C LEU A 82 33.48 -17.57 -7.84
N MET A 83 34.77 -17.69 -7.52
CA MET A 83 35.25 -18.48 -6.39
C MET A 83 35.44 -17.58 -5.17
N THR A 84 34.56 -17.71 -4.17
CA THR A 84 34.63 -16.94 -2.92
C THR A 84 35.50 -17.65 -1.88
N VAL A 85 35.80 -16.98 -0.77
CA VAL A 85 36.49 -17.59 0.38
C VAL A 85 35.71 -18.80 0.95
N TYR A 86 34.38 -18.75 0.85
CA TYR A 86 33.46 -19.78 1.37
C TYR A 86 33.14 -20.89 0.35
N GLY A 87 33.62 -20.79 -0.89
CA GLY A 87 33.33 -21.73 -1.98
C GLY A 87 32.76 -21.09 -3.25
N PRO A 88 32.28 -21.89 -4.22
CA PRO A 88 31.83 -21.37 -5.51
C PRO A 88 30.50 -20.63 -5.42
N ALA A 89 30.41 -19.47 -6.06
CA ALA A 89 29.15 -18.83 -6.40
C ALA A 89 28.83 -19.12 -7.88
N CYS A 90 27.64 -19.66 -8.15
CA CYS A 90 27.20 -19.86 -9.54
C CYS A 90 27.06 -18.52 -10.27
N ALA A 91 27.10 -18.53 -11.60
CA ALA A 91 27.04 -17.32 -12.44
C ALA A 91 25.91 -16.34 -12.06
N SER A 92 24.72 -16.84 -11.72
CA SER A 92 23.59 -16.00 -11.29
C SER A 92 23.78 -15.38 -9.90
N CYS A 93 24.55 -16.03 -9.02
CA CYS A 93 24.79 -15.59 -7.65
C CYS A 93 26.07 -14.79 -7.47
N ALA A 94 27.02 -14.86 -8.41
CA ALA A 94 28.33 -14.21 -8.32
C ALA A 94 28.24 -12.71 -7.97
N HIS A 95 27.30 -11.98 -8.58
CA HIS A 95 27.09 -10.55 -8.35
C HIS A 95 26.77 -10.15 -6.89
N HIS A 96 26.37 -11.09 -6.02
CA HIS A 96 26.16 -10.81 -4.59
C HIS A 96 27.46 -10.78 -3.79
N PHE A 97 28.55 -11.24 -4.40
CA PHE A 97 29.88 -11.34 -3.79
C PHE A 97 30.91 -10.47 -4.52
N SER A 98 30.47 -9.74 -5.55
CA SER A 98 31.31 -8.82 -6.32
C SER A 98 31.16 -7.40 -5.78
N GLU A 99 32.26 -6.65 -5.75
CA GLU A 99 32.23 -5.24 -5.44
C GLU A 99 31.50 -4.45 -6.55
N PRO A 100 30.67 -3.45 -6.22
CA PRO A 100 30.01 -2.62 -7.22
C PRO A 100 31.03 -1.81 -8.02
N GLU A 101 30.94 -1.89 -9.35
CA GLU A 101 31.77 -1.12 -10.27
C GLU A 101 30.94 -0.04 -10.97
N PRO A 102 31.51 1.14 -11.30
CA PRO A 102 30.78 2.20 -11.98
C PRO A 102 30.42 1.78 -13.41
N CYS A 103 29.18 2.04 -13.80
CA CYS A 103 28.74 1.85 -15.19
C CYS A 103 29.47 2.84 -16.11
N GLN A 104 30.09 2.34 -17.18
CA GLN A 104 30.83 3.18 -18.12
C GLN A 104 29.94 4.14 -18.94
N ARG A 105 28.61 3.97 -18.92
CA ARG A 105 27.65 4.84 -19.61
C ARG A 105 26.99 5.88 -18.71
N CYS A 106 26.62 5.51 -17.48
CA CYS A 106 25.86 6.39 -16.58
C CYS A 106 26.53 6.67 -15.23
N GLY A 107 27.74 6.17 -15.00
CA GLY A 107 28.51 6.34 -13.75
C GLY A 107 27.97 5.58 -12.54
N LYS A 108 26.68 5.21 -12.51
CA LYS A 108 26.06 4.49 -11.37
C LYS A 108 26.77 3.17 -11.08
N LEU A 109 27.06 2.95 -9.79
CA LEU A 109 27.64 1.70 -9.29
C LEU A 109 26.67 0.53 -9.51
N SER A 110 27.20 -0.60 -9.99
CA SER A 110 26.43 -1.81 -10.26
C SER A 110 27.31 -3.04 -10.07
N THR A 111 26.77 -4.08 -9.42
CA THR A 111 27.40 -5.41 -9.39
C THR A 111 27.03 -6.25 -10.62
N LYS A 112 26.14 -5.73 -11.49
CA LYS A 112 25.67 -6.36 -12.72
C LYS A 112 26.05 -5.52 -13.93
N LEU A 113 27.33 -5.52 -14.26
CA LEU A 113 27.82 -4.93 -15.50
C LEU A 113 27.83 -5.98 -16.61
N THR A 114 27.33 -5.62 -17.78
CA THR A 114 27.24 -6.49 -18.96
C THR A 114 27.76 -5.75 -20.18
N ARG A 115 28.44 -6.46 -21.08
CA ARG A 115 28.85 -5.94 -22.38
C ARG A 115 27.68 -6.05 -23.35
N VAL A 116 27.36 -4.96 -24.06
CA VAL A 116 26.22 -4.92 -24.97
C VAL A 116 26.76 -4.77 -26.38
N LEU A 117 26.76 -5.88 -27.11
CA LEU A 117 27.28 -5.97 -28.48
C LEU A 117 26.66 -4.92 -29.42
N ALA A 118 25.39 -4.57 -29.21
CA ALA A 118 24.66 -3.59 -30.01
C ALA A 118 25.05 -2.12 -29.75
N ILE A 119 25.82 -1.83 -28.69
CA ILE A 119 26.29 -0.48 -28.36
C ILE A 119 27.78 -0.37 -28.69
N ASN A 120 28.59 -1.15 -27.98
CA ASN A 120 30.03 -1.31 -28.20
C ASN A 120 30.51 -2.51 -27.35
N PRO A 121 31.19 -3.52 -27.92
CA PRO A 121 31.66 -4.71 -27.19
C PRO A 121 32.62 -4.38 -26.04
N ASP A 122 33.29 -3.24 -26.07
CA ASP A 122 34.26 -2.81 -25.06
C ASP A 122 33.61 -2.05 -23.89
N VAL A 123 32.34 -1.69 -24.02
CA VAL A 123 31.61 -0.92 -22.99
C VAL A 123 30.79 -1.82 -22.07
N ARG A 124 31.13 -1.81 -20.78
CA ARG A 124 30.43 -2.47 -19.67
C ARG A 124 29.35 -1.55 -19.09
N CYS A 125 28.10 -1.92 -19.30
CA CYS A 125 26.92 -1.16 -18.91
C CYS A 125 26.17 -1.83 -17.75
N CYS A 126 25.49 -1.04 -16.91
CA CYS A 126 24.51 -1.58 -15.97
C CYS A 126 23.29 -2.14 -16.72
N ALA A 127 22.47 -2.96 -16.05
CA ALA A 127 21.29 -3.59 -16.66
C ALA A 127 20.30 -2.59 -17.29
N GLN A 128 20.16 -1.39 -16.70
CA GLN A 128 19.31 -0.33 -17.24
C GLN A 128 19.88 0.24 -18.54
N CYS A 129 21.14 0.67 -18.52
CA CYS A 129 21.84 1.19 -19.70
C CYS A 129 21.92 0.16 -20.83
N ALA A 130 22.05 -1.12 -20.47
CA ALA A 130 22.08 -2.22 -21.43
C ALA A 130 20.74 -2.50 -22.11
N ARG A 131 19.64 -1.98 -21.56
CA ARG A 131 18.29 -2.09 -22.09
C ARG A 131 17.77 -0.75 -22.63
N ALA A 132 18.60 0.30 -22.67
CA ALA A 132 18.21 1.57 -23.25
C ALA A 132 17.91 1.38 -24.75
N GLY A 133 16.72 1.79 -25.19
CA GLY A 133 16.21 1.56 -26.56
C GLY A 133 15.42 0.26 -26.74
N ALA A 134 15.29 -0.58 -25.71
CA ALA A 134 14.30 -1.66 -25.71
C ALA A 134 12.91 -1.12 -25.39
N ALA A 135 11.88 -1.77 -25.92
CA ALA A 135 10.48 -1.47 -25.68
C ALA A 135 9.67 -2.77 -25.54
N THR A 136 8.42 -2.65 -25.10
CA THR A 136 7.52 -3.81 -24.98
C THR A 136 6.97 -4.18 -26.35
N CYS A 137 7.27 -5.39 -26.82
CA CYS A 137 6.70 -5.90 -28.07
C CYS A 137 5.17 -5.97 -27.97
N PRO A 138 4.41 -5.44 -28.95
CA PRO A 138 2.95 -5.43 -28.91
C PRO A 138 2.37 -6.86 -28.86
N ASP A 139 2.92 -7.79 -29.65
CA ASP A 139 2.37 -9.15 -29.71
C ASP A 139 2.73 -9.98 -28.47
N CYS A 140 4.03 -10.19 -28.21
CA CYS A 140 4.45 -11.11 -27.16
C CYS A 140 4.50 -10.46 -25.77
N ARG A 141 4.35 -9.14 -25.66
CA ARG A 141 4.42 -8.35 -24.41
C ARG A 141 5.74 -8.46 -23.63
N HIS A 142 6.82 -8.90 -24.28
CA HIS A 142 8.15 -8.95 -23.64
C HIS A 142 8.94 -7.69 -23.97
N HIS A 143 9.60 -7.13 -22.95
CA HIS A 143 10.48 -5.98 -23.10
C HIS A 143 11.80 -6.38 -23.78
N ARG A 144 12.03 -5.93 -25.02
CA ARG A 144 13.16 -6.31 -25.90
C ARG A 144 13.48 -5.22 -26.91
N PHE A 145 14.60 -5.34 -27.62
CA PHE A 145 14.85 -4.52 -28.80
C PHE A 145 13.86 -4.90 -29.90
N LEU A 146 13.25 -3.87 -30.49
CA LEU A 146 12.25 -4.02 -31.53
C LEU A 146 12.86 -3.64 -32.89
N ILE A 147 12.37 -4.28 -33.94
CA ILE A 147 12.69 -3.98 -35.34
C ILE A 147 11.41 -3.54 -36.04
N GLN A 148 11.56 -2.70 -37.06
CA GLN A 148 10.46 -2.27 -37.91
C GLN A 148 10.09 -3.41 -38.85
N CYS A 149 8.83 -3.81 -38.85
CA CYS A 149 8.27 -4.78 -39.78
C CYS A 149 7.73 -4.08 -41.04
N ASP A 150 7.45 -4.87 -42.08
CA ASP A 150 6.95 -4.38 -43.38
C ASP A 150 5.58 -3.68 -43.25
N ASP A 151 4.79 -4.02 -42.23
CA ASP A 151 3.52 -3.38 -41.90
C ASP A 151 3.69 -2.09 -41.06
N GLY A 152 4.92 -1.61 -40.88
CA GLY A 152 5.25 -0.41 -40.12
C GLY A 152 5.22 -0.57 -38.60
N LEU A 153 4.86 -1.76 -38.08
CA LEU A 153 4.81 -1.99 -36.64
C LEU A 153 6.16 -2.43 -36.09
N MET A 154 6.48 -1.97 -34.87
CA MET A 154 7.70 -2.33 -34.17
C MET A 154 7.50 -3.62 -33.36
N ARG A 155 8.19 -4.70 -33.73
CA ARG A 155 8.08 -6.01 -33.05
C ARG A 155 9.43 -6.56 -32.64
N CYS A 156 9.46 -7.49 -31.68
CA CYS A 156 10.71 -8.19 -31.40
C CYS A 156 11.08 -9.10 -32.58
N LYS A 157 12.39 -9.30 -32.81
CA LYS A 157 12.92 -10.11 -33.92
C LYS A 157 12.19 -11.44 -34.13
N LEU A 158 11.90 -12.17 -33.05
CA LEU A 158 11.19 -13.46 -33.13
C LEU A 158 9.76 -13.33 -33.65
N CYS A 159 8.99 -12.34 -33.18
CA CYS A 159 7.63 -12.12 -33.68
C CYS A 159 7.63 -11.61 -35.12
N ALA A 160 8.61 -10.77 -35.48
CA ALA A 160 8.76 -10.27 -36.84
C ALA A 160 9.09 -11.39 -37.85
N GLU A 161 10.05 -12.27 -37.52
CA GLU A 161 10.52 -13.32 -38.45
C GLU A 161 9.59 -14.53 -38.51
N LYS A 162 8.95 -14.88 -37.39
CA LYS A 162 8.20 -16.14 -37.27
C LYS A 162 6.70 -15.95 -37.07
N GLY A 163 6.22 -14.73 -36.83
CA GLY A 163 4.81 -14.46 -36.56
C GLY A 163 4.28 -15.27 -35.38
N GLU A 164 3.40 -16.22 -35.68
CA GLU A 164 2.77 -17.12 -34.73
C GLU A 164 3.38 -18.52 -34.76
N VAL A 165 3.51 -19.12 -33.58
CA VAL A 165 3.94 -20.51 -33.38
C VAL A 165 2.96 -21.23 -32.46
N GLN A 166 2.92 -22.56 -32.54
CA GLN A 166 2.08 -23.35 -31.65
C GLN A 166 2.66 -23.43 -30.23
N CYS A 167 1.80 -23.29 -29.23
CA CYS A 167 2.14 -23.52 -27.83
C CYS A 167 2.45 -25.01 -27.58
N ALA A 168 3.60 -25.34 -27.00
CA ALA A 168 3.98 -26.72 -26.72
C ALA A 168 3.08 -27.41 -25.67
N SER A 169 2.32 -26.65 -24.87
CA SER A 169 1.43 -27.21 -23.83
C SER A 169 -0.03 -27.34 -24.27
N CYS A 170 -0.53 -26.48 -25.16
CA CYS A 170 -1.96 -26.45 -25.53
C CYS A 170 -2.22 -26.36 -27.04
N THR A 171 -1.16 -26.35 -27.86
CA THR A 171 -1.16 -26.26 -29.34
C THR A 171 -1.76 -24.99 -29.95
N ARG A 172 -2.43 -24.13 -29.17
CA ARG A 172 -2.95 -22.83 -29.64
C ARG A 172 -1.83 -21.96 -30.20
N LEU A 173 -2.16 -21.20 -31.25
CA LEU A 173 -1.29 -20.20 -31.84
C LEU A 173 -0.97 -19.10 -30.81
N MET A 174 0.29 -18.66 -30.83
CA MET A 174 0.79 -17.61 -29.95
C MET A 174 1.95 -16.87 -30.63
N PRO A 175 2.26 -15.63 -30.23
CA PRO A 175 3.39 -14.89 -30.77
C PRO A 175 4.72 -15.63 -30.52
N ALA A 176 5.52 -15.79 -31.57
CA ALA A 176 6.80 -16.51 -31.53
C ALA A 176 7.78 -16.02 -30.46
N GLY A 177 7.69 -14.74 -30.07
CA GLY A 177 8.47 -14.17 -28.97
C GLY A 177 8.28 -14.86 -27.61
N ARG A 178 7.18 -15.60 -27.41
CA ARG A 178 6.89 -16.41 -26.22
C ARG A 178 7.67 -17.73 -26.18
N LYS A 179 8.24 -18.16 -27.30
CA LYS A 179 9.01 -19.40 -27.47
C LYS A 179 8.18 -20.67 -27.29
N ASN A 180 8.07 -21.20 -26.07
CA ASN A 180 7.57 -22.56 -25.82
C ASN A 180 6.13 -22.60 -25.31
N GLU A 181 5.69 -21.57 -24.58
CA GLU A 181 4.39 -21.59 -23.90
C GLU A 181 3.62 -20.29 -24.09
N CYS A 182 2.32 -20.43 -24.35
CA CYS A 182 1.43 -19.29 -24.43
C CYS A 182 1.28 -18.64 -23.05
N GLU A 183 0.80 -17.40 -23.05
CA GLU A 183 0.64 -16.65 -21.82
C GLU A 183 -0.29 -17.32 -20.80
N THR A 184 -1.39 -17.89 -21.26
CA THR A 184 -2.34 -18.60 -20.39
C THR A 184 -1.66 -19.78 -19.69
N CYS A 185 -1.02 -20.68 -20.43
CA CYS A 185 -0.32 -21.84 -19.87
C CYS A 185 0.81 -21.42 -18.92
N ALA A 186 1.56 -20.37 -19.25
CA ALA A 186 2.63 -19.85 -18.40
C ALA A 186 2.08 -19.34 -17.05
N TRP A 187 0.94 -18.64 -17.06
CA TRP A 187 0.29 -18.15 -15.85
C TRP A 187 -0.38 -19.26 -15.04
N GLU A 188 -0.94 -20.28 -15.69
CA GLU A 188 -1.45 -21.49 -15.00
C GLU A 188 -0.34 -22.20 -14.25
N LYS A 189 0.78 -22.51 -14.91
CA LYS A 189 1.96 -23.10 -14.25
C LYS A 189 2.51 -22.21 -13.12
N SER A 190 2.46 -20.89 -13.30
CA SER A 190 2.85 -19.96 -12.24
C SER A 190 1.89 -19.98 -11.06
N LEU A 191 0.57 -20.10 -11.29
CA LEU A 191 -0.42 -20.21 -10.23
C LEU A 191 -0.20 -21.51 -9.45
N ASP A 192 -0.11 -22.64 -10.14
CA ASP A 192 0.05 -23.96 -9.53
C ASP A 192 1.32 -24.03 -8.67
N ARG A 193 2.44 -23.52 -9.20
CA ARG A 193 3.70 -23.44 -8.43
C ARG A 193 3.55 -22.59 -7.16
N ARG A 194 2.88 -21.44 -7.24
CA ARG A 194 2.68 -20.56 -6.09
C ARG A 194 1.72 -21.17 -5.07
N ALA A 195 0.65 -21.82 -5.54
CA ALA A 195 -0.29 -22.54 -4.70
C ALA A 195 0.43 -23.64 -3.92
N HIS A 196 1.25 -24.44 -4.59
CA HIS A 196 2.04 -25.49 -3.95
C HIS A 196 3.01 -24.92 -2.89
N ILE A 197 3.78 -23.87 -3.22
CA ILE A 197 4.69 -23.22 -2.26
C ILE A 197 3.94 -22.70 -1.03
N HIS A 198 2.77 -22.09 -1.22
CA HIS A 198 1.99 -21.55 -0.11
C HIS A 198 1.28 -22.65 0.70
N ALA A 199 0.87 -23.75 0.08
CA ALA A 199 0.26 -24.88 0.78
C ALA A 199 1.22 -25.50 1.81
N GLU A 200 2.53 -25.52 1.53
CA GLU A 200 3.55 -26.01 2.48
C GLU A 200 3.68 -25.15 3.75
N LEU A 201 3.09 -23.95 3.79
CA LEU A 201 3.06 -23.11 4.99
C LEU A 201 2.05 -23.59 6.04
N PHE A 202 1.09 -24.43 5.66
CA PHE A 202 0.01 -24.87 6.55
C PHE A 202 0.35 -26.22 7.18
N ALA A 203 0.16 -26.35 8.48
CA ALA A 203 0.43 -27.57 9.24
C ALA A 203 -0.60 -28.65 8.92
N HIS A 204 -1.89 -28.30 8.85
CA HIS A 204 -2.96 -29.29 8.72
C HIS A 204 -3.27 -29.62 7.24
N ALA A 205 -3.38 -30.92 6.95
CA ALA A 205 -3.71 -31.41 5.60
C ALA A 205 -5.07 -30.89 5.10
N SER A 206 -6.05 -30.72 5.99
CA SER A 206 -7.37 -30.16 5.68
C SER A 206 -7.27 -28.72 5.18
N THR A 207 -6.43 -27.88 5.79
CA THR A 207 -6.18 -26.50 5.33
C THR A 207 -5.49 -26.50 3.96
N ARG A 208 -4.50 -27.37 3.74
CA ARG A 208 -3.83 -27.49 2.43
C ARG A 208 -4.83 -27.84 1.33
N GLN A 209 -5.71 -28.81 1.59
CA GLN A 209 -6.77 -29.18 0.66
C GLN A 209 -7.71 -27.99 0.38
N ARG A 210 -8.22 -27.34 1.43
CA ARG A 210 -9.08 -26.14 1.31
C ARG A 210 -8.41 -25.04 0.51
N PHE A 211 -7.12 -24.78 0.75
CA PHE A 211 -6.36 -23.78 0.01
C PHE A 211 -6.21 -24.14 -1.47
N ASN A 212 -5.98 -25.41 -1.80
CA ASN A 212 -5.93 -25.87 -3.18
C ASN A 212 -7.30 -25.76 -3.88
N GLU A 213 -8.38 -26.15 -3.21
CA GLU A 213 -9.76 -25.96 -3.70
C GLU A 213 -10.05 -24.46 -3.94
N PHE A 214 -9.62 -23.59 -3.03
CA PHE A 214 -9.71 -22.14 -3.18
C PHE A 214 -8.90 -21.65 -4.38
N CYS A 215 -7.68 -22.14 -4.62
CA CYS A 215 -6.87 -21.74 -5.77
C CYS A 215 -7.54 -22.10 -7.11
N LEU A 216 -8.13 -23.29 -7.20
CA LEU A 216 -8.89 -23.73 -8.38
C LEU A 216 -10.13 -22.86 -8.59
N TRP A 217 -10.89 -22.59 -7.53
CA TRP A 217 -12.04 -21.69 -7.59
C TRP A 217 -11.62 -20.27 -8.01
N LEU A 218 -10.55 -19.74 -7.42
CA LEU A 218 -10.03 -18.40 -7.70
C LEU A 218 -9.58 -18.27 -9.17
N LYS A 219 -8.92 -19.30 -9.70
CA LYS A 219 -8.56 -19.38 -11.13
C LYS A 219 -9.80 -19.24 -12.01
N ASN A 220 -10.87 -19.97 -11.71
CA ASN A 220 -12.11 -19.94 -12.50
C ASN A 220 -12.83 -18.58 -12.41
N GLN A 221 -12.75 -17.90 -11.26
CA GLN A 221 -13.41 -16.60 -11.07
C GLN A 221 -12.72 -15.43 -11.76
N MET A 222 -11.39 -15.43 -11.88
CA MET A 222 -10.65 -14.25 -12.35
C MET A 222 -9.47 -14.52 -13.28
N GLY A 223 -9.28 -15.76 -13.70
CA GLY A 223 -8.17 -16.20 -14.53
C GLY A 223 -6.86 -16.41 -13.76
N ALA A 224 -5.99 -17.25 -14.32
CA ALA A 224 -4.75 -17.69 -13.67
C ALA A 224 -3.78 -16.54 -13.34
N GLN A 225 -3.66 -15.55 -14.22
CA GLN A 225 -2.76 -14.40 -14.01
C GLN A 225 -3.15 -13.60 -12.75
N LYS A 226 -4.42 -13.17 -12.67
CA LYS A 226 -4.89 -12.34 -11.56
C LYS A 226 -4.92 -13.14 -10.26
N ALA A 227 -5.33 -14.41 -10.32
CA ALA A 227 -5.25 -15.33 -9.19
C ALA A 227 -3.81 -15.45 -8.66
N ALA A 228 -2.83 -15.71 -9.54
CA ALA A 228 -1.42 -15.89 -9.14
C ALA A 228 -0.81 -14.64 -8.49
N LEU A 229 -1.20 -13.45 -8.95
CA LEU A 229 -0.73 -12.18 -8.39
C LEU A 229 -1.37 -11.90 -7.02
N LYS A 230 -2.65 -12.23 -6.84
CA LYS A 230 -3.38 -11.98 -5.59
C LYS A 230 -3.14 -13.02 -4.50
N LEU A 231 -2.75 -14.24 -4.87
CA LEU A 231 -2.71 -15.40 -3.96
C LEU A 231 -2.00 -15.13 -2.63
N LYS A 232 -0.86 -14.44 -2.65
CA LYS A 232 -0.09 -14.08 -1.44
C LYS A 232 -0.91 -13.31 -0.40
N HIS A 233 -1.88 -12.50 -0.82
CA HIS A 233 -2.70 -11.68 0.07
C HIS A 233 -3.71 -12.51 0.85
N TYR A 234 -4.02 -13.71 0.38
CA TYR A 234 -4.98 -14.60 1.03
C TYR A 234 -4.31 -15.59 1.98
N VAL A 235 -2.98 -15.75 1.92
CA VAL A 235 -2.25 -16.65 2.83
C VAL A 235 -2.55 -16.39 4.31
N PRO A 236 -2.56 -15.13 4.82
CA PRO A 236 -2.89 -14.89 6.23
C PRO A 236 -4.28 -15.38 6.63
N PHE A 237 -5.25 -15.35 5.72
CA PHE A 237 -6.59 -15.87 5.96
C PHE A 237 -6.57 -17.38 6.21
N PHE A 238 -5.84 -18.13 5.37
CA PHE A 238 -5.71 -19.57 5.52
C PHE A 238 -4.80 -19.97 6.68
N SER A 239 -3.80 -19.15 7.04
CA SER A 239 -3.02 -19.36 8.28
C SER A 239 -3.90 -19.25 9.52
N PHE A 240 -4.88 -18.33 9.54
CA PHE A 240 -5.86 -18.27 10.61
C PHE A 240 -6.75 -19.51 10.66
N LEU A 241 -7.23 -19.99 9.49
CA LEU A 241 -8.01 -21.23 9.43
C LEU A 241 -7.19 -22.43 9.93
N ASP A 242 -5.89 -22.46 9.63
CA ASP A 242 -4.98 -23.53 10.04
C ASP A 242 -4.72 -23.55 11.54
N ALA A 243 -4.66 -22.37 12.17
CA ALA A 243 -4.47 -22.23 13.61
C ALA A 243 -5.77 -22.47 14.41
N HIS A 244 -6.93 -22.46 13.74
CA HIS A 244 -8.21 -22.65 14.41
C HIS A 244 -8.40 -24.11 14.79
N PRO A 245 -8.61 -24.43 16.09
CA PRO A 245 -8.50 -25.80 16.60
C PRO A 245 -9.61 -26.75 16.12
N VAL A 246 -10.78 -26.23 15.71
CA VAL A 246 -11.93 -27.07 15.33
C VAL A 246 -12.61 -26.56 14.07
N GLY A 247 -12.56 -27.34 13.00
CA GLY A 247 -13.39 -27.13 11.81
C GLY A 247 -13.20 -25.78 11.11
N LEU A 248 -14.23 -25.33 10.41
CA LEU A 248 -14.26 -23.97 9.86
C LEU A 248 -14.80 -23.01 10.92
N PRO A 249 -14.14 -21.85 11.14
CA PRO A 249 -14.64 -20.85 12.06
C PRO A 249 -15.96 -20.27 11.56
N SER A 250 -16.86 -19.96 12.49
CA SER A 250 -18.07 -19.21 12.19
C SER A 250 -17.74 -17.79 11.73
N TYR A 251 -18.71 -17.12 11.10
CA TYR A 251 -18.54 -15.72 10.72
C TYR A 251 -18.24 -14.81 11.92
N VAL A 252 -18.77 -15.11 13.10
CA VAL A 252 -18.50 -14.37 14.34
C VAL A 252 -17.02 -14.43 14.70
N PHE A 253 -16.43 -15.62 14.73
CA PHE A 253 -14.99 -15.78 15.01
C PHE A 253 -14.11 -15.10 13.96
N LEU A 254 -14.51 -15.17 12.68
CA LEU A 254 -13.81 -14.47 11.60
C LEU A 254 -13.87 -12.94 11.80
N LEU A 255 -15.00 -12.42 12.25
CA LEU A 255 -15.20 -10.99 12.49
C LEU A 255 -14.41 -10.50 13.71
N GLU A 256 -14.34 -11.29 14.78
CA GLU A 256 -13.52 -10.96 15.96
C GLU A 256 -12.03 -10.93 15.62
N HIS A 257 -11.54 -11.92 14.86
CA HIS A 257 -10.12 -11.98 14.50
C HIS A 257 -9.70 -10.92 13.47
N PHE A 258 -10.46 -10.77 12.38
CA PHE A 258 -10.07 -9.88 11.28
C PHE A 258 -10.63 -8.46 11.41
N SER A 259 -11.62 -8.22 12.26
CA SER A 259 -12.50 -7.04 12.25
C SER A 259 -13.30 -6.87 10.95
N ALA A 260 -14.29 -5.98 10.96
CA ALA A 260 -15.05 -5.64 9.76
C ALA A 260 -14.16 -5.11 8.62
N GLU A 261 -13.13 -4.34 8.93
CA GLU A 261 -12.20 -3.77 7.93
C GLU A 261 -11.29 -4.86 7.35
N GLY A 262 -10.78 -5.78 8.16
CA GLY A 262 -9.98 -6.89 7.65
C GLY A 262 -10.80 -7.84 6.78
N LEU A 263 -12.05 -8.13 7.15
CA LEU A 263 -12.94 -8.94 6.31
C LEU A 263 -13.32 -8.25 5.00
N ARG A 264 -13.36 -6.91 4.93
CA ARG A 264 -13.46 -6.19 3.64
C ARG A 264 -12.28 -6.50 2.73
N ARG A 265 -11.06 -6.55 3.27
CA ARG A 265 -9.85 -6.92 2.51
C ARG A 265 -9.83 -8.41 2.14
N MET A 266 -10.48 -9.24 2.94
CA MET A 266 -10.63 -10.69 2.72
C MET A 266 -11.96 -11.09 2.07
N GLN A 267 -12.59 -10.17 1.30
CA GLN A 267 -13.88 -10.44 0.65
C GLN A 267 -13.83 -11.66 -0.28
N THR A 268 -12.73 -11.88 -1.00
CA THR A 268 -12.61 -13.01 -1.94
C THR A 268 -12.60 -14.38 -1.23
N PRO A 269 -11.76 -14.61 -0.19
CA PRO A 269 -11.90 -15.80 0.65
C PRO A 269 -13.29 -15.96 1.29
N MET A 270 -13.91 -14.87 1.74
CA MET A 270 -15.26 -14.91 2.31
C MET A 270 -16.32 -15.35 1.29
N LEU A 271 -16.26 -14.85 0.06
CA LEU A 271 -17.16 -15.29 -1.03
C LEU A 271 -16.99 -16.78 -1.32
N TRP A 272 -15.75 -17.28 -1.30
CA TRP A 272 -15.48 -18.70 -1.46
C TRP A 272 -16.04 -19.54 -0.31
N LEU A 273 -15.84 -19.13 0.95
CA LEU A 273 -16.39 -19.84 2.10
C LEU A 273 -17.91 -19.89 2.07
N ASN A 274 -18.56 -18.80 1.67
CA ASN A 274 -20.00 -18.77 1.46
C ASN A 274 -20.44 -19.76 0.36
N ALA A 275 -19.82 -19.67 -0.82
CA ALA A 275 -20.18 -20.51 -1.96
C ALA A 275 -19.94 -22.01 -1.71
N ARG A 276 -18.91 -22.37 -0.94
CA ARG A 276 -18.48 -23.77 -0.76
C ARG A 276 -18.99 -24.42 0.53
N TYR A 277 -19.18 -23.63 1.59
CA TYR A 277 -19.49 -24.12 2.93
C TYR A 277 -20.64 -23.37 3.62
N GLY A 278 -21.30 -22.42 2.94
CA GLY A 278 -22.45 -21.70 3.47
C GLY A 278 -22.12 -20.71 4.60
N VAL A 279 -20.84 -20.35 4.80
CA VAL A 279 -20.45 -19.33 5.79
C VAL A 279 -20.79 -17.95 5.23
N ALA A 280 -22.05 -17.56 5.40
CA ALA A 280 -22.57 -16.29 4.92
C ALA A 280 -22.04 -15.13 5.75
N ALA A 281 -21.77 -14.02 5.07
CA ALA A 281 -21.51 -12.76 5.74
C ALA A 281 -22.81 -12.20 6.31
N ASP A 282 -22.83 -11.97 7.62
CA ASP A 282 -23.92 -11.25 8.27
C ASP A 282 -23.58 -9.75 8.31
N GLU A 283 -24.37 -8.96 7.58
CA GLU A 283 -24.22 -7.51 7.51
C GLU A 283 -24.62 -6.82 8.81
N GLN A 284 -25.64 -7.33 9.51
CA GLN A 284 -26.07 -6.80 10.79
C GLN A 284 -24.97 -6.99 11.85
N LEU A 285 -24.43 -8.20 11.98
CA LEU A 285 -23.32 -8.47 12.91
C LEU A 285 -22.07 -7.64 12.57
N ARG A 286 -21.78 -7.43 11.28
CA ARG A 286 -20.65 -6.58 10.85
C ARG A 286 -20.83 -5.12 11.27
N ASN A 287 -22.05 -4.60 11.09
CA ASN A 287 -22.40 -3.24 11.47
C ASN A 287 -22.36 -3.09 12.99
N GLU A 288 -22.95 -4.02 13.74
CA GLU A 288 -22.89 -4.04 15.19
C GLU A 288 -21.45 -4.06 15.72
N HIS A 289 -20.59 -4.93 15.20
CA HIS A 289 -19.18 -4.96 15.59
C HIS A 289 -18.45 -3.64 15.29
N SER A 290 -18.75 -3.03 14.13
CA SER A 290 -18.17 -1.73 13.74
C SER A 290 -18.60 -0.61 14.69
N GLU A 291 -19.87 -0.61 15.09
CA GLU A 291 -20.43 0.37 16.02
C GLU A 291 -19.91 0.17 17.44
N LYS A 292 -19.82 -1.07 17.94
CA LYS A 292 -19.19 -1.40 19.25
C LYS A 292 -17.76 -0.86 19.33
N ARG A 293 -16.95 -1.11 18.30
CA ARG A 293 -15.57 -0.61 18.23
C ARG A 293 -15.52 0.92 18.26
N ARG A 294 -16.37 1.61 17.48
CA ARG A 294 -16.43 3.08 17.47
C ARG A 294 -16.87 3.68 18.80
N ILE A 295 -17.79 3.01 19.50
CA ILE A 295 -18.20 3.39 20.86
C ILE A 295 -17.00 3.26 21.80
N GLN A 296 -16.26 2.15 21.73
CA GLN A 296 -15.09 1.92 22.56
C GLN A 296 -13.99 2.96 22.32
N GLU A 297 -13.64 3.24 21.06
CA GLU A 297 -12.69 4.29 20.68
C GLU A 297 -13.11 5.68 21.20
N LEU A 298 -14.42 5.96 21.21
CA LEU A 298 -14.97 7.22 21.72
C LEU A 298 -14.73 7.35 23.22
N ILE A 299 -14.92 6.27 23.98
CA ILE A 299 -14.67 6.21 25.43
C ILE A 299 -13.18 6.32 25.71
N GLU A 300 -12.34 5.52 25.06
CA GLU A 300 -10.88 5.51 25.25
C GLU A 300 -10.22 6.84 24.93
N SER A 301 -10.75 7.58 23.95
CA SER A 301 -10.28 8.93 23.60
C SER A 301 -10.78 10.03 24.53
N THR A 302 -11.40 9.69 25.67
CA THR A 302 -11.92 10.68 26.64
C THR A 302 -11.02 10.66 27.88
N PRO A 303 -10.39 11.80 28.25
CA PRO A 303 -9.61 11.92 29.47
C PRO A 303 -10.38 11.50 30.72
N ALA A 304 -9.66 11.00 31.73
CA ALA A 304 -10.24 10.67 33.02
C ALA A 304 -10.73 11.93 33.75
N GLY A 305 -11.89 11.84 34.39
CA GLY A 305 -12.53 12.94 35.10
C GLY A 305 -14.04 12.71 35.23
N VAL A 306 -14.74 13.65 35.88
CA VAL A 306 -16.20 13.59 36.10
C VAL A 306 -17.00 13.51 34.80
N GLY A 307 -16.46 14.05 33.70
CA GLY A 307 -17.07 13.93 32.38
C GLY A 307 -17.00 12.51 31.82
N LEU A 308 -15.91 11.78 32.02
CA LEU A 308 -15.82 10.37 31.63
C LEU A 308 -16.78 9.51 32.46
N GLU A 309 -16.87 9.76 33.77
CA GLU A 309 -17.83 9.07 34.65
C GLU A 309 -19.28 9.28 34.17
N ALA A 310 -19.66 10.51 33.88
CA ALA A 310 -20.98 10.82 33.33
C ALA A 310 -21.22 10.16 31.96
N LEU A 311 -20.21 10.10 31.10
CA LEU A 311 -20.29 9.47 29.79
C LEU A 311 -20.44 7.94 29.90
N LEU A 312 -19.72 7.30 30.82
CA LEU A 312 -19.83 5.87 31.11
C LEU A 312 -21.17 5.51 31.72
N GLY A 313 -21.67 6.32 32.66
CA GLY A 313 -23.00 6.14 33.23
C GLY A 313 -24.11 6.30 32.18
N TYR A 314 -23.97 7.28 31.29
CA TYR A 314 -24.89 7.44 30.17
C TYR A 314 -24.82 6.29 29.15
N ARG A 315 -23.62 5.73 28.91
CA ARG A 315 -23.45 4.52 28.09
C ARG A 315 -24.22 3.35 28.68
N GLU A 316 -24.16 3.14 29.99
CA GLU A 316 -24.89 2.05 30.63
C GLU A 316 -26.41 2.23 30.52
N TYR A 317 -26.89 3.44 30.77
CA TYR A 317 -28.30 3.79 30.55
C TYR A 317 -28.77 3.51 29.11
N LEU A 318 -27.96 3.87 28.11
CA LEU A 318 -28.26 3.59 26.71
C LEU A 318 -28.15 2.10 26.35
N ARG A 319 -27.28 1.35 27.04
CA ARG A 319 -27.14 -0.11 26.86
C ARG A 319 -28.38 -0.86 27.34
N THR A 320 -28.99 -0.44 28.46
CA THR A 320 -30.27 -0.98 28.91
C THR A 320 -31.36 -0.77 27.86
N LYS A 321 -31.45 0.46 27.31
CA LYS A 321 -32.36 0.79 26.20
C LYS A 321 -32.06 0.06 24.89
N GLN A 322 -30.83 -0.37 24.69
CA GLN A 322 -30.50 -1.21 23.54
C GLN A 322 -30.98 -2.64 23.77
N GLY A 323 -30.81 -3.16 24.99
CA GLY A 323 -31.21 -4.51 25.39
C GLY A 323 -32.72 -4.73 25.39
N ASP A 324 -33.51 -3.70 25.69
CA ASP A 324 -34.97 -3.73 25.64
C ASP A 324 -35.55 -3.46 24.22
N GLY A 325 -34.69 -3.20 23.23
CA GLY A 325 -35.09 -2.93 21.85
C GLY A 325 -35.59 -1.50 21.58
N SER A 326 -35.59 -0.61 22.56
CA SER A 326 -36.05 0.78 22.39
C SER A 326 -35.09 1.67 21.60
N THR A 327 -33.83 1.25 21.42
CA THR A 327 -32.86 1.97 20.58
C THR A 327 -31.88 1.04 19.86
N SER A 328 -31.37 1.48 18.71
CA SER A 328 -30.35 0.76 17.95
C SER A 328 -28.94 1.13 18.40
N ILE A 329 -27.96 0.24 18.19
CA ILE A 329 -26.56 0.51 18.53
C ILE A 329 -25.99 1.75 17.81
N SER A 330 -26.46 2.03 16.59
CA SER A 330 -26.11 3.23 15.85
C SER A 330 -26.59 4.50 16.56
N SER A 331 -27.78 4.45 17.14
CA SER A 331 -28.35 5.55 17.93
C SER A 331 -27.63 5.72 19.27
N VAL A 332 -27.20 4.63 19.90
CA VAL A 332 -26.32 4.66 21.08
C VAL A 332 -25.03 5.40 20.75
N ARG A 333 -24.32 5.04 19.68
CA ARG A 333 -23.08 5.72 19.26
C ARG A 333 -23.32 7.21 18.99
N LEU A 334 -24.38 7.57 18.28
CA LEU A 334 -24.70 8.96 17.96
C LEU A 334 -24.98 9.77 19.24
N SER A 335 -25.72 9.19 20.18
CA SER A 335 -26.03 9.79 21.48
C SER A 335 -24.79 10.00 22.33
N LEU A 336 -23.90 9.00 22.39
CA LEU A 336 -22.61 9.12 23.10
C LEU A 336 -21.69 10.17 22.48
N ARG A 337 -21.69 10.31 21.14
CA ARG A 337 -20.93 11.38 20.47
C ARG A 337 -21.47 12.76 20.82
N ALA A 338 -22.79 12.95 20.81
CA ALA A 338 -23.37 14.21 21.24
C ALA A 338 -23.05 14.50 22.71
N ALA A 339 -23.14 13.50 23.60
CA ALA A 339 -22.79 13.62 25.00
C ALA A 339 -21.33 14.04 25.21
N LYS A 340 -20.39 13.36 24.54
CA LYS A 340 -18.95 13.71 24.58
C LYS A 340 -18.71 15.15 24.11
N ASN A 341 -19.38 15.60 23.05
CA ASN A 341 -19.24 16.96 22.56
C ASN A 341 -19.80 18.01 23.54
N VAL A 342 -20.93 17.72 24.20
CA VAL A 342 -21.49 18.57 25.26
C VAL A 342 -20.49 18.69 26.42
N LEU A 343 -19.92 17.57 26.88
CA LEU A 343 -18.90 17.57 27.93
C LEU A 343 -17.65 18.36 27.52
N ALA A 344 -17.14 18.14 26.30
CA ALA A 344 -15.99 18.86 25.76
C ALA A 344 -16.22 20.38 25.65
N SER A 345 -17.47 20.81 25.49
CA SER A 345 -17.83 22.24 25.48
C SER A 345 -17.78 22.89 26.86
N ALA A 346 -17.87 22.09 27.93
CA ALA A 346 -17.70 22.55 29.30
C ALA A 346 -16.22 22.59 29.68
N SER A 347 -15.49 21.51 29.37
CA SER A 347 -14.04 21.42 29.57
C SER A 347 -13.42 20.40 28.61
N GLN A 348 -12.30 20.77 27.99
CA GLN A 348 -11.54 19.85 27.13
C GLN A 348 -10.86 18.73 27.93
N GLN A 349 -10.63 18.95 29.21
CA GLN A 349 -10.06 17.99 30.16
C GLN A 349 -11.13 17.09 30.77
N PHE A 350 -12.41 17.35 30.52
CA PHE A 350 -13.54 16.56 31.06
C PHE A 350 -13.56 16.52 32.60
N ASP A 351 -12.99 17.52 33.25
CA ASP A 351 -12.89 17.69 34.70
C ASP A 351 -14.11 18.42 35.31
N THR A 352 -15.00 18.94 34.47
CA THR A 352 -16.21 19.66 34.90
C THR A 352 -17.44 19.21 34.11
N LEU A 353 -18.60 19.24 34.77
CA LEU A 353 -19.89 18.99 34.14
C LEU A 353 -20.41 20.27 33.44
N PRO A 354 -21.26 20.13 32.41
CA PRO A 354 -21.78 21.27 31.67
C PRO A 354 -22.73 22.12 32.52
N THR A 355 -22.61 23.44 32.35
CA THR A 355 -23.54 24.46 32.85
C THR A 355 -24.51 24.90 31.76
N GLN A 356 -25.61 25.57 32.12
CA GLN A 356 -26.56 26.10 31.13
C GLN A 356 -25.88 27.00 30.11
N LYS A 357 -24.90 27.79 30.52
CA LYS A 357 -24.11 28.65 29.63
C LYS A 357 -23.36 27.84 28.58
N THR A 358 -22.67 26.78 28.99
CA THR A 358 -21.89 25.91 28.09
C THR A 358 -22.79 25.12 27.13
N VAL A 359 -23.91 24.57 27.63
CA VAL A 359 -24.92 23.88 26.80
C VAL A 359 -25.51 24.82 25.76
N THR A 360 -25.90 26.02 26.17
CA THR A 360 -26.48 27.04 25.27
C THR A 360 -25.47 27.43 24.20
N ALA A 361 -24.20 27.67 24.57
CA ALA A 361 -23.14 28.00 23.62
C ALA A 361 -22.90 26.87 22.61
N TYR A 362 -22.83 25.62 23.08
CA TYR A 362 -22.65 24.44 22.23
C TYR A 362 -23.81 24.26 21.24
N LEU A 363 -25.04 24.25 21.74
CA LEU A 363 -26.23 24.04 20.90
C LEU A 363 -26.49 25.21 19.95
N THR A 364 -26.08 26.43 20.31
CA THR A 364 -26.10 27.59 19.41
C THR A 364 -25.15 27.40 18.21
N GLN A 365 -23.99 26.78 18.42
CA GLN A 365 -23.04 26.47 17.35
C GLN A 365 -23.41 25.21 16.55
N SER A 366 -24.11 24.27 17.19
CA SER A 366 -24.50 22.96 16.62
C SER A 366 -26.00 22.65 16.82
N PRO A 367 -26.92 23.47 16.27
CA PRO A 367 -28.36 23.35 16.54
C PRO A 367 -28.94 22.00 16.10
N GLY A 368 -28.39 21.38 15.05
CA GLY A 368 -28.80 20.05 14.59
C GLY A 368 -28.54 18.91 15.57
N GLN A 369 -27.73 19.12 16.61
CA GLN A 369 -27.48 18.11 17.65
C GLN A 369 -28.43 18.23 18.84
N ARG A 370 -29.39 19.16 18.82
CA ARG A 370 -30.32 19.41 19.93
C ARG A 370 -31.08 18.15 20.37
N ALA A 371 -31.72 17.47 19.42
CA ALA A 371 -32.50 16.26 19.71
C ALA A 371 -31.64 15.14 20.30
N THR A 372 -30.43 14.96 19.78
CA THR A 372 -29.49 13.93 20.27
C THR A 372 -28.90 14.29 21.64
N ALA A 373 -28.63 15.57 21.90
CA ALA A 373 -28.10 16.05 23.18
C ALA A 373 -29.15 16.02 24.30
N GLN A 374 -30.44 16.17 23.97
CA GLN A 374 -31.54 16.19 24.94
C GLN A 374 -31.55 14.94 25.83
N GLY A 375 -31.29 13.76 25.26
CA GLY A 375 -31.24 12.52 26.03
C GLY A 375 -30.15 12.53 27.11
N PHE A 376 -28.98 13.07 26.80
CA PHE A 376 -27.86 13.19 27.74
C PHE A 376 -28.10 14.28 28.79
N ILE A 377 -28.65 15.42 28.37
CA ILE A 377 -29.01 16.52 29.27
C ILE A 377 -30.05 16.05 30.29
N GLY A 378 -31.09 15.35 29.84
CA GLY A 378 -32.08 14.75 30.73
C GLY A 378 -31.50 13.67 31.65
N TYR A 379 -30.48 12.93 31.20
CA TYR A 379 -29.73 12.00 32.05
C TYR A 379 -28.98 12.76 33.15
N LEU A 380 -28.18 13.77 32.80
CA LEU A 380 -27.43 14.58 33.77
C LEU A 380 -28.33 15.28 34.79
N ASN A 381 -29.48 15.83 34.37
CA ASN A 381 -30.42 16.45 35.29
C ASN A 381 -30.92 15.45 36.35
N ARG A 382 -31.19 14.19 35.94
CA ARG A 382 -31.63 13.13 36.86
C ARG A 382 -30.53 12.62 37.79
N THR A 383 -29.31 12.45 37.29
CA THR A 383 -28.22 11.82 38.05
C THR A 383 -27.39 12.81 38.86
N ASN A 384 -27.35 14.08 38.47
CA ASN A 384 -26.48 15.10 39.06
C ASN A 384 -27.26 16.31 39.60
N GLY A 385 -28.59 16.25 39.64
CA GLY A 385 -29.44 17.33 40.17
C GLY A 385 -29.35 18.65 39.41
N LEU A 386 -28.97 18.60 38.12
CA LEU A 386 -28.84 19.79 37.29
C LEU A 386 -30.21 20.24 36.74
N SER A 387 -30.28 21.52 36.33
CA SER A 387 -31.46 22.11 35.69
C SER A 387 -31.11 22.65 34.31
N LEU A 388 -30.53 21.79 33.47
CA LEU A 388 -30.10 22.14 32.11
C LEU A 388 -31.27 22.04 31.12
N THR A 389 -31.37 22.99 30.19
CA THR A 389 -32.37 23.04 29.12
C THR A 389 -31.71 23.06 27.74
N THR A 390 -32.44 22.58 26.73
CA THR A 390 -32.00 22.63 25.32
C THR A 390 -32.60 23.80 24.55
N GLU A 391 -33.33 24.68 25.23
CA GLU A 391 -34.01 25.80 24.60
C GLU A 391 -33.01 26.84 24.11
N LEU A 392 -33.22 27.32 22.88
CA LEU A 392 -32.36 28.29 22.23
C LEU A 392 -33.19 29.44 21.70
N SER A 393 -32.64 30.64 21.82
CA SER A 393 -33.17 31.80 21.10
C SER A 393 -32.90 31.65 19.60
N GLU A 394 -33.94 31.71 18.77
CA GLU A 394 -33.81 31.68 17.30
C GLU A 394 -32.88 32.79 16.79
N ARG A 395 -32.93 33.97 17.42
CA ARG A 395 -32.04 35.11 17.12
C ARG A 395 -30.58 34.79 17.43
N ALA A 396 -30.29 34.02 18.48
CA ALA A 396 -28.93 33.62 18.82
C ALA A 396 -28.40 32.57 17.82
N VAL A 397 -29.23 31.61 17.43
CA VAL A 397 -28.89 30.59 16.40
C VAL A 397 -28.63 31.24 15.04
N ALA A 398 -29.48 32.17 14.61
CA ALA A 398 -29.30 32.91 13.37
C ALA A 398 -27.98 33.71 13.36
N ARG A 399 -27.69 34.44 14.46
CA ARG A 399 -26.43 35.17 14.60
C ARG A 399 -25.21 34.26 14.56
N ALA A 400 -25.24 33.11 15.22
CA ALA A 400 -24.12 32.16 15.20
C ALA A 400 -23.93 31.52 13.82
N LYS A 401 -25.02 31.21 13.10
CA LYS A 401 -24.96 30.75 11.71
C LYS A 401 -24.27 31.76 10.81
N ASN A 402 -24.62 33.05 10.93
CA ASN A 402 -24.01 34.12 10.14
C ASN A 402 -22.53 34.29 10.47
N ARG A 403 -22.15 34.35 11.76
CA ARG A 403 -20.74 34.39 12.19
C ARG A 403 -19.91 33.23 11.63
N LYS A 404 -20.49 32.03 11.55
CA LYS A 404 -19.81 30.86 10.97
C LYS A 404 -19.63 31.00 9.45
N LEU A 405 -20.62 31.54 8.75
CA LEU A 405 -20.52 31.80 7.31
C LEU A 405 -19.53 32.94 7.02
N GLU A 406 -19.53 34.00 7.81
CA GLU A 406 -18.53 35.08 7.77
C GLU A 406 -17.12 34.51 7.95
N ALA A 407 -16.88 33.74 9.03
CA ALA A 407 -15.57 33.11 9.27
C ALA A 407 -15.16 32.17 8.13
N THR A 408 -16.12 31.49 7.49
CA THR A 408 -15.86 30.64 6.32
C THR A 408 -15.42 31.46 5.11
N LEU A 409 -16.11 32.57 4.81
CA LEU A 409 -15.74 33.47 3.73
C LEU A 409 -14.39 34.15 3.99
N TYR A 410 -14.15 34.64 5.21
CA TYR A 410 -12.86 35.20 5.61
C TYR A 410 -11.71 34.20 5.43
N ASN A 411 -11.92 32.94 5.81
CA ASN A 411 -10.90 31.90 5.64
C ASN A 411 -10.65 31.61 4.15
N LEU A 412 -11.71 31.46 3.34
CA LEU A 412 -11.59 31.26 1.88
C LEU A 412 -10.93 32.45 1.18
N TYR A 413 -11.17 33.66 1.68
CA TYR A 413 -10.53 34.87 1.18
C TYR A 413 -9.03 34.87 1.50
N TYR A 414 -8.66 34.62 2.76
CA TYR A 414 -7.28 34.66 3.22
C TYR A 414 -6.41 33.52 2.66
N THR A 415 -6.95 32.30 2.61
CA THR A 415 -6.20 31.14 2.10
C THR A 415 -5.96 31.20 0.60
N GLY A 416 -6.81 31.92 -0.12
CA GLY A 416 -6.81 31.93 -1.58
C GLY A 416 -7.13 30.56 -2.17
N GLY A 417 -7.44 30.52 -3.46
CA GLY A 417 -7.68 29.27 -4.15
C GLY A 417 -8.15 29.48 -5.57
N GLU A 418 -7.96 28.47 -6.38
CA GLU A 418 -8.34 28.47 -7.80
C GLU A 418 -9.14 27.21 -8.14
N GLY A 419 -9.94 27.33 -9.20
CA GLY A 419 -10.72 26.22 -9.75
C GLY A 419 -12.12 26.05 -9.14
N GLU A 420 -12.92 25.24 -9.82
CA GLU A 420 -14.36 25.09 -9.58
C GLU A 420 -14.70 24.68 -8.13
N ALA A 421 -13.86 23.86 -7.49
CA ALA A 421 -14.11 23.40 -6.12
C ALA A 421 -14.08 24.55 -5.10
N TYR A 422 -13.15 25.50 -5.30
CA TYR A 422 -13.01 26.71 -4.49
C TYR A 422 -14.16 27.68 -4.78
N GLU A 423 -14.43 27.98 -6.05
CA GLU A 423 -15.51 28.88 -6.46
C GLU A 423 -16.88 28.41 -5.95
N ARG A 424 -17.18 27.12 -6.08
CA ARG A 424 -18.42 26.54 -5.53
C ARG A 424 -18.48 26.60 -4.00
N ALA A 425 -17.35 26.61 -3.30
CA ALA A 425 -17.30 26.81 -1.85
C ALA A 425 -17.63 28.27 -1.49
N TRP A 426 -17.00 29.21 -2.19
CA TRP A 426 -17.22 30.66 -2.04
C TRP A 426 -18.68 31.03 -2.33
N ILE A 427 -19.18 30.67 -3.52
CA ILE A 427 -20.57 30.92 -3.96
C ILE A 427 -21.57 30.37 -2.94
N LYS A 428 -21.37 29.14 -2.47
CA LYS A 428 -22.25 28.53 -1.46
C LYS A 428 -22.32 29.37 -0.18
N ALA A 429 -21.17 29.77 0.37
CA ALA A 429 -21.12 30.52 1.62
C ALA A 429 -21.73 31.93 1.45
N ALA A 430 -21.44 32.60 0.32
CA ALA A 430 -21.96 33.92 0.01
C ALA A 430 -23.47 33.93 -0.25
N LEU A 431 -24.02 32.95 -0.97
CA LEU A 431 -25.48 32.78 -1.14
C LEU A 431 -26.19 32.64 0.20
N MET A 432 -25.62 31.86 1.12
CA MET A 432 -26.22 31.63 2.43
C MET A 432 -26.13 32.86 3.35
N LEU A 433 -25.04 33.64 3.24
CA LEU A 433 -24.82 34.81 4.09
C LEU A 433 -25.49 36.08 3.55
N LEU A 434 -25.20 36.43 2.30
CA LEU A 434 -25.62 37.70 1.68
C LEU A 434 -27.06 37.66 1.18
N HIS A 435 -27.48 36.50 0.67
CA HIS A 435 -28.82 36.31 0.08
C HIS A 435 -29.77 35.52 0.99
N GLY A 436 -29.36 35.18 2.21
CA GLY A 436 -30.23 34.57 3.23
C GLY A 436 -30.73 33.15 2.90
N LEU A 437 -30.14 32.47 1.92
CA LEU A 437 -30.58 31.13 1.50
C LEU A 437 -30.39 30.11 2.64
N ARG A 438 -31.45 29.36 2.96
CA ARG A 438 -31.46 28.45 4.12
C ARG A 438 -30.39 27.36 4.02
N SER A 439 -30.25 26.74 2.84
CA SER A 439 -29.28 25.70 2.52
C SER A 439 -28.98 25.72 1.02
N VAL A 440 -27.72 25.50 0.64
CA VAL A 440 -27.27 25.44 -0.76
C VAL A 440 -26.39 24.21 -0.96
N ASN A 441 -26.73 23.39 -1.96
CA ASN A 441 -25.92 22.26 -2.39
C ASN A 441 -24.99 22.71 -3.53
N LYS A 442 -23.69 22.39 -3.40
CA LYS A 442 -22.67 22.78 -4.39
C LYS A 442 -22.95 22.24 -5.79
N LYS A 443 -23.73 21.16 -5.93
CA LYS A 443 -24.04 20.50 -7.21
C LYS A 443 -25.31 21.00 -7.89
N THR A 444 -26.12 21.82 -7.22
CA THR A 444 -27.49 22.16 -7.68
C THR A 444 -27.60 23.54 -8.30
N PHE A 445 -26.50 24.29 -8.38
CA PHE A 445 -26.46 25.59 -9.04
C PHE A 445 -25.45 25.59 -10.19
N SER A 446 -25.79 26.34 -11.24
CA SER A 446 -24.87 26.71 -12.32
C SER A 446 -24.39 28.13 -12.10
N TYR A 447 -23.18 28.43 -12.53
CA TYR A 447 -22.64 29.79 -12.45
C TYR A 447 -21.77 30.12 -13.66
N SER A 448 -21.69 31.41 -13.96
CA SER A 448 -20.79 31.96 -14.98
C SER A 448 -20.13 33.23 -14.43
N ALA A 449 -18.93 33.56 -14.89
CA ALA A 449 -18.31 34.83 -14.54
C ALA A 449 -19.17 36.00 -15.05
N LEU A 450 -19.37 37.01 -14.20
CA LEU A 450 -20.10 38.23 -14.54
C LEU A 450 -19.52 39.42 -13.76
N VAL A 451 -19.13 40.46 -14.48
CA VAL A 451 -18.71 41.74 -13.92
C VAL A 451 -19.92 42.66 -13.79
N VAL A 452 -20.18 43.15 -12.58
CA VAL A 452 -21.26 44.13 -12.32
C VAL A 452 -20.61 45.36 -11.72
N GLN A 453 -20.85 46.53 -12.32
CA GLN A 453 -20.32 47.82 -11.85
C GLN A 453 -18.80 47.81 -11.58
N GLY A 454 -18.03 47.16 -12.47
CA GLY A 454 -16.58 47.05 -12.34
C GLY A 454 -16.08 46.01 -11.33
N VAL A 455 -16.97 45.35 -10.59
CA VAL A 455 -16.62 44.28 -9.63
C VAL A 455 -16.76 42.92 -10.31
N ALA A 456 -15.66 42.17 -10.38
CA ALA A 456 -15.70 40.79 -10.88
C ALA A 456 -16.49 39.90 -9.91
N GLY A 457 -17.30 39.00 -10.47
CA GLY A 457 -18.16 38.13 -9.70
C GLY A 457 -18.70 36.97 -10.51
N PHE A 458 -19.73 36.34 -9.95
CA PHE A 458 -20.39 35.18 -10.51
C PHE A 458 -21.88 35.46 -10.62
N ASN A 459 -22.45 35.20 -11.79
CA ASN A 459 -23.88 35.06 -11.98
C ASN A 459 -24.27 33.62 -11.64
N VAL A 460 -25.11 33.43 -10.64
CA VAL A 460 -25.46 32.10 -10.10
C VAL A 460 -26.94 31.84 -10.26
N VAL A 461 -27.29 30.74 -10.93
CA VAL A 461 -28.68 30.33 -11.14
C VAL A 461 -28.99 29.12 -10.26
N ILE A 462 -30.00 29.26 -9.40
CA ILE A 462 -30.50 28.20 -8.54
C ILE A 462 -32.03 28.28 -8.47
N ASN A 463 -32.73 27.17 -8.72
CA ASN A 463 -34.20 27.10 -8.74
C ASN A 463 -34.88 28.20 -9.59
N ALA A 464 -34.37 28.44 -10.80
CA ALA A 464 -34.83 29.49 -11.73
C ALA A 464 -34.71 30.93 -11.21
N GLN A 465 -34.07 31.16 -10.06
CA GLN A 465 -33.69 32.48 -9.56
C GLN A 465 -32.21 32.75 -9.83
N THR A 466 -31.91 34.01 -10.13
CA THR A 466 -30.56 34.45 -10.49
C THR A 466 -30.03 35.38 -9.40
N TYR A 467 -28.83 35.09 -8.91
CA TYR A 467 -28.15 35.84 -7.87
C TYR A 467 -26.77 36.26 -8.36
N TRP A 468 -26.37 37.49 -8.06
CA TRP A 468 -25.00 37.93 -8.27
C TRP A 468 -24.18 37.81 -6.99
N ILE A 469 -22.94 37.33 -7.12
CA ILE A 469 -22.01 37.14 -6.01
C ILE A 469 -20.64 37.71 -6.38
N PRO A 470 -20.04 38.58 -5.55
CA PRO A 470 -18.70 39.09 -5.81
C PRO A 470 -17.65 37.98 -5.75
N SER A 471 -16.61 38.07 -6.59
CA SER A 471 -15.48 37.14 -6.56
C SER A 471 -14.60 37.43 -5.34
N SER A 472 -13.85 36.43 -4.87
CA SER A 472 -12.87 36.62 -3.79
C SER A 472 -11.66 37.47 -4.22
N ILE A 473 -11.43 37.65 -5.52
CA ILE A 473 -10.31 38.41 -6.09
C ILE A 473 -10.63 39.92 -6.14
N SER A 474 -11.91 40.28 -6.11
CA SER A 474 -12.37 41.67 -6.17
C SER A 474 -12.21 42.45 -4.85
N GLY A 475 -11.66 41.82 -3.80
CA GLY A 475 -11.55 42.38 -2.45
C GLY A 475 -10.50 43.49 -2.27
N THR A 476 -9.72 43.82 -3.30
CA THR A 476 -8.79 44.97 -3.24
C THR A 476 -9.48 46.33 -3.16
N SER A 477 -10.80 46.42 -3.35
CA SER A 477 -11.54 47.70 -3.34
C SER A 477 -12.63 47.83 -2.26
N LEU A 478 -12.92 46.79 -1.46
CA LEU A 478 -14.03 46.80 -0.48
C LEU A 478 -13.60 47.07 0.97
N LEU A 479 -12.30 47.17 1.24
CA LEU A 479 -11.74 47.45 2.57
C LEU A 479 -11.03 48.82 2.66
N SER A 480 -11.14 49.65 1.63
CA SER A 480 -10.49 50.96 1.55
C SER A 480 -11.44 52.15 1.62
N ASP A 481 -12.60 51.99 2.27
CA ASP A 481 -13.38 53.14 2.74
C ASP A 481 -13.48 53.12 4.27
N PRO A 482 -12.81 54.06 4.98
CA PRO A 482 -13.03 54.25 6.39
C PRO A 482 -14.41 54.88 6.60
N MET A 483 -15.21 54.27 7.48
CA MET A 483 -16.41 54.90 8.00
C MET A 483 -16.06 56.27 8.61
N ILE A 484 -16.65 57.31 8.04
CA ILE A 484 -17.11 58.50 8.77
C ILE A 484 -18.45 58.15 9.41
#